data_AF-A0A969VL51-F1
#
_entry.id   AF-A0A969VL51-F1
#
_cell.length_a   1.000
_cell.length_b   1.000
_cell.length_c   1.000
_cell.angle_alpha   90.00
_cell.angle_beta   90.00
_cell.angle_gamma   90.00
#
_symmetry.space_group_name_H-M   'P 1'
#
loop_
_entity.id
_entity.type
_entity.pdbx_description
1 polymer ?
#
loop_
_entity_poly.entity_id
_entity_poly.type
_entity_poly.pdbx_seq_one_letter_code
_entity_poly.pdbx_strand_id
1 'polypeptide(L)'
;MAALATGAAMSAVQALMPAYPLMLVSRIVEGASHLAIVVVGPTMIATLAPEGRRPLAMTLWSSFFGVTYTVLALIGPHATPIGLFLGHAGYMAALALILALTLPPDPRHSSAPLGNLLAQHAVIYASPRLAAPAMGFCCYTFLYVAVLTLLPPETPASHRA
;
A
#
# COMPACT_ATOMS: atom_id res chain seq x y z
N MET A 1 -9.88 -6.97 5.91
CA MET A 1 -10.96 -6.05 5.45
C MET A 1 -10.84 -4.66 6.05
N ALA A 2 -10.54 -4.54 7.35
CA ALA A 2 -10.40 -3.25 8.03
C ALA A 2 -9.48 -2.24 7.31
N ALA A 3 -8.31 -2.66 6.82
CA ALA A 3 -7.42 -1.76 6.09
C ALA A 3 -8.08 -1.13 4.84
N LEU A 4 -8.70 -1.95 3.98
CA LEU A 4 -9.39 -1.45 2.79
C LEU A 4 -10.54 -0.50 3.14
N ALA A 5 -11.33 -0.83 4.16
CA ALA A 5 -12.43 0.02 4.64
C ALA A 5 -11.90 1.36 5.20
N THR A 6 -10.82 1.34 5.98
CA THR A 6 -10.16 2.54 6.50
C THR A 6 -9.63 3.40 5.35
N GLY A 7 -8.98 2.80 4.36
CA GLY A 7 -8.53 3.51 3.16
C GLY A 7 -9.70 4.18 2.43
N ALA A 8 -10.77 3.43 2.17
CA ALA A 8 -11.97 3.97 1.52
C ALA A 8 -12.60 5.14 2.29
N ALA A 9 -12.72 5.00 3.61
CA ALA A 9 -13.25 6.05 4.48
C ALA A 9 -12.37 7.30 4.49
N MET A 10 -11.04 7.15 4.60
CA MET A 10 -10.13 8.28 4.58
C MET A 10 -10.15 9.00 3.23
N SER A 11 -10.19 8.29 2.11
CA SER A 11 -10.29 8.93 0.79
C SER A 11 -11.62 9.67 0.62
N ALA A 12 -12.74 9.13 1.13
CA ALA A 12 -14.02 9.83 1.13
C ALA A 12 -13.99 11.11 1.98
N VAL A 13 -13.31 11.10 3.13
CA VAL A 13 -13.07 12.30 3.95
C VAL A 13 -12.20 13.31 3.21
N GLN A 14 -11.13 12.87 2.53
CA GLN A 14 -10.23 13.73 1.76
C GLN A 14 -10.93 14.38 0.56
N ALA A 15 -11.92 13.71 -0.04
CA ALA A 15 -12.75 14.26 -1.11
C ALA A 15 -13.56 15.49 -0.67
N LEU A 16 -13.80 15.67 0.64
CA LEU A 16 -14.44 16.87 1.21
C LEU A 16 -13.48 18.08 1.26
N MET A 17 -12.22 17.91 0.85
CA MET A 17 -11.16 18.93 0.87
C MET A 17 -11.04 19.62 2.24
N PRO A 18 -10.86 18.85 3.34
CA PRO A 18 -10.75 19.43 4.67
C PRO A 18 -9.52 20.34 4.82
N ALA A 19 -9.53 21.17 5.87
CA ALA A 19 -8.40 22.02 6.21
C ALA A 19 -7.09 21.21 6.37
N TYR A 20 -5.97 21.84 6.07
CA TYR A 20 -4.65 21.19 5.95
C TYR A 20 -4.28 20.24 7.12
N PRO A 21 -4.48 20.60 8.41
CA PRO A 21 -4.14 19.68 9.51
C PRO A 21 -4.96 18.38 9.46
N LEU A 22 -6.25 18.47 9.14
CA LEU A 22 -7.13 17.31 9.04
C LEU A 22 -6.83 16.49 7.79
N MET A 23 -6.51 17.15 6.68
CA MET A 23 -5.98 16.48 5.49
C MET A 23 -4.74 15.66 5.84
N LEU A 24 -3.76 16.24 6.52
CA LEU A 24 -2.53 15.56 6.91
C LEU A 24 -2.78 14.35 7.82
N VAL A 25 -3.62 14.51 8.85
CA VAL A 25 -3.99 13.40 9.76
C VAL A 25 -4.65 12.27 8.98
N SER A 26 -5.60 12.59 8.09
CA SER A 26 -6.27 11.57 7.28
C SER A 26 -5.30 10.83 6.36
N ARG A 27 -4.27 11.50 5.83
CA ARG A 27 -3.21 10.88 5.01
C ARG A 27 -2.31 9.96 5.82
N ILE A 28 -2.03 10.29 7.08
CA ILE A 28 -1.29 9.39 7.99
C ILE A 28 -2.09 8.10 8.23
N VAL A 29 -3.38 8.21 8.51
CA VAL A 29 -4.26 7.05 8.74
C VAL A 29 -4.40 6.20 7.48
N GLU A 30 -4.58 6.84 6.32
CA GLU A 30 -4.62 6.17 5.03
C GLU A 30 -3.30 5.45 4.73
N GLY A 31 -2.16 6.07 5.05
CA GLY A 31 -0.83 5.46 4.95
C GLY A 31 -0.66 4.22 5.84
N ALA A 32 -1.18 4.25 7.06
CA ALA A 32 -1.20 3.08 7.95
C ALA A 32 -2.07 1.94 7.37
N SER A 33 -3.22 2.28 6.77
CA SER A 33 -4.05 1.35 6.01
C SER A 33 -3.29 0.71 4.84
N HIS A 34 -2.59 1.53 4.05
CA HIS A 34 -1.77 1.03 2.95
C HIS A 34 -0.65 0.11 3.44
N LEU A 35 0.05 0.50 4.52
CA LEU A 35 1.10 -0.34 5.15
C LEU A 35 0.57 -1.71 5.54
N ALA A 36 -0.61 -1.78 6.16
CA ALA A 36 -1.25 -3.04 6.52
C ALA A 36 -1.53 -3.91 5.27
N ILE A 37 -1.99 -3.31 4.18
CA ILE A 37 -2.23 -4.02 2.91
C ILE A 37 -0.93 -4.58 2.34
N VAL A 38 0.15 -3.79 2.30
CA VAL A 38 1.41 -4.24 1.68
C VAL A 38 2.17 -5.27 2.52
N VAL A 39 1.95 -5.32 3.83
CA VAL A 39 2.52 -6.34 4.72
C VAL A 39 1.71 -7.64 4.65
N VAL A 40 0.37 -7.54 4.70
CA VAL A 40 -0.52 -8.70 4.74
C VAL A 40 -0.70 -9.33 3.35
N GLY A 41 -0.76 -8.54 2.28
CA GLY A 41 -0.99 -9.00 0.91
C GLY A 41 -0.05 -10.14 0.45
N PRO A 42 1.28 -9.96 0.48
CA PRO A 42 2.22 -11.01 0.07
C PRO A 42 2.10 -12.27 0.90
N THR A 43 1.91 -12.13 2.22
CA THR A 43 1.80 -13.29 3.11
C THR A 43 0.53 -14.09 2.81
N MET A 44 -0.60 -13.44 2.54
CA MET A 44 -1.82 -14.10 2.09
C MET A 44 -1.67 -14.75 0.70
N ILE A 45 -0.98 -14.08 -0.23
CA ILE A 45 -0.73 -14.65 -1.56
C ILE A 45 0.13 -15.91 -1.45
N ALA A 46 1.17 -15.89 -0.61
CA ALA A 46 2.05 -17.03 -0.40
C ALA A 46 1.30 -18.25 0.16
N THR A 47 0.35 -18.02 1.07
CA THR A 47 -0.41 -19.10 1.73
C THR A 47 -1.57 -19.63 0.89
N LEU A 48 -2.25 -18.77 0.13
CA LEU A 48 -3.45 -19.14 -0.64
C LEU A 48 -3.16 -19.56 -2.08
N ALA A 49 -2.07 -19.07 -2.70
CA ALA A 49 -1.79 -19.37 -4.11
C ALA A 49 -1.38 -20.85 -4.29
N PRO A 50 -1.93 -21.55 -5.31
CA PRO A 50 -1.47 -22.89 -5.69
C PRO A 50 0.04 -22.90 -5.99
N GLU A 51 0.74 -23.97 -5.62
CA GLU A 51 2.22 -24.03 -5.67
C GLU A 51 2.79 -23.64 -7.05
N GLY A 52 2.23 -24.16 -8.15
CA GLY A 52 2.69 -23.85 -9.50
C GLY A 52 2.40 -22.42 -9.98
N ARG A 53 1.51 -21.68 -9.31
CA ARG A 53 1.11 -20.31 -9.68
C ARG A 53 1.64 -19.25 -8.71
N ARG A 54 2.17 -19.66 -7.55
CA ARG A 54 2.71 -18.75 -6.53
C ARG A 54 3.80 -17.81 -7.07
N PRO A 55 4.77 -18.24 -7.90
CA PRO A 55 5.76 -17.32 -8.46
C PRO A 55 5.13 -16.22 -9.31
N LEU A 56 4.18 -16.58 -10.19
CA LEU A 56 3.47 -15.62 -11.04
C LEU A 56 2.65 -14.64 -10.20
N ALA A 57 1.96 -15.11 -9.15
CA ALA A 57 1.22 -14.23 -8.24
C ALA A 57 2.13 -13.24 -7.51
N MET A 58 3.34 -13.65 -7.11
CA MET A 58 4.34 -12.77 -6.47
C MET A 58 4.96 -11.77 -7.45
N THR A 59 5.14 -12.15 -8.72
CA THR A 59 5.55 -11.22 -9.77
C THR A 59 4.48 -10.17 -10.04
N LEU A 60 3.22 -10.59 -10.18
CA LEU A 60 2.08 -9.68 -10.34
C LEU A 60 1.98 -8.71 -9.16
N TRP A 61 2.12 -9.23 -7.93
CA TRP A 61 2.17 -8.39 -6.74
C TRP A 61 3.27 -7.34 -6.85
N SER A 62 4.52 -7.73 -7.13
CA SER A 62 5.64 -6.78 -7.23
C SER A 62 5.44 -5.66 -8.27
N SER A 63 4.55 -5.86 -9.26
CA SER A 63 4.27 -4.86 -10.29
C SER A 63 3.35 -3.72 -9.84
N PHE A 64 2.67 -3.82 -8.69
CA PHE A 64 1.58 -2.92 -8.34
C PHE A 64 1.99 -1.45 -8.34
N PHE A 65 3.20 -1.11 -7.86
CA PHE A 65 3.68 0.27 -7.84
C PHE A 65 3.81 0.81 -9.27
N GLY A 66 4.59 0.14 -10.12
CA GLY A 66 4.82 0.57 -11.50
C GLY A 66 3.51 0.75 -12.28
N VAL A 67 2.63 -0.25 -12.22
CA VAL A 67 1.33 -0.20 -12.89
C VAL A 67 0.46 0.95 -12.36
N THR A 68 0.37 1.11 -11.04
CA THR A 68 -0.46 2.16 -10.43
C THR A 68 0.02 3.55 -10.81
N TYR A 69 1.33 3.80 -10.79
CA TYR A 69 1.86 5.11 -11.17
C TYR A 69 1.74 5.39 -12.67
N THR A 70 1.91 4.39 -13.53
CA THR A 70 1.64 4.55 -14.96
C THR A 70 0.18 4.90 -15.20
N VAL A 71 -0.76 4.18 -14.58
CA VAL A 71 -2.19 4.50 -14.67
C VAL A 71 -2.47 5.91 -14.16
N LEU A 72 -1.90 6.28 -13.00
CA LEU A 72 -2.09 7.61 -12.42
C LEU A 72 -1.53 8.71 -13.32
N ALA A 73 -0.38 8.52 -13.96
CA ALA A 73 0.20 9.48 -14.89
C ALA A 73 -0.67 9.68 -16.15
N LEU A 74 -1.40 8.64 -16.57
CA LEU A 74 -2.32 8.73 -17.72
C LEU A 74 -3.65 9.41 -17.37
N ILE A 75 -4.20 9.15 -16.18
CA ILE A 75 -5.51 9.68 -15.77
C ILE A 75 -5.41 11.03 -15.04
N GLY A 76 -4.29 11.30 -14.37
CA GLY A 76 -4.06 12.47 -13.51
C GLY A 76 -4.37 13.80 -14.20
N PRO A 77 -3.83 14.07 -15.40
CA PRO A 77 -4.10 15.31 -16.14
C PRO A 77 -5.56 15.54 -16.50
N HIS A 78 -6.37 14.47 -16.50
CA HIS A 78 -7.78 14.50 -16.87
C HIS A 78 -8.73 14.39 -15.68
N ALA A 79 -8.20 14.18 -14.46
CA ALA A 79 -8.99 13.96 -13.26
C ALA A 79 -8.91 15.16 -12.30
N THR A 80 -10.02 15.48 -11.65
CA THR A 80 -10.00 16.45 -10.55
C THR A 80 -9.48 15.79 -9.27
N PRO A 81 -8.89 16.54 -8.32
CA PRO A 81 -8.46 15.99 -7.04
C PRO A 81 -9.59 15.26 -6.30
N ILE A 82 -10.80 15.83 -6.31
CA ILE A 82 -12.00 15.22 -5.73
C ILE A 82 -12.34 13.91 -6.46
N GLY A 83 -12.29 13.90 -7.79
CA GLY A 83 -12.53 12.72 -8.60
C GLY A 83 -11.53 11.59 -8.31
N LEU A 84 -10.26 11.91 -8.10
CA LEU A 84 -9.23 10.95 -7.71
C LEU A 84 -9.51 10.34 -6.33
N PHE A 85 -9.86 11.17 -5.34
CA PHE A 85 -10.20 10.68 -4.00
C PHE A 85 -11.47 9.82 -3.98
N LEU A 86 -12.52 10.24 -4.69
CA LEU A 86 -13.76 9.45 -4.79
C LEU A 86 -13.53 8.15 -5.57
N GLY A 87 -12.76 8.19 -6.66
CA GLY A 87 -12.37 7.01 -7.43
C GLY A 87 -11.60 6.01 -6.58
N HIS A 88 -10.64 6.50 -5.78
CA HIS A 88 -9.89 5.67 -4.84
C HIS A 88 -10.79 5.10 -3.73
N ALA A 89 -11.69 5.91 -3.17
CA ALA A 89 -12.65 5.45 -2.16
C ALA A 89 -13.54 4.30 -2.69
N GLY A 90 -14.08 4.48 -3.90
CA GLY A 90 -14.91 3.48 -4.58
C GLY A 90 -14.12 2.21 -4.91
N TYR A 91 -12.89 2.35 -5.42
CA TYR A 91 -12.00 1.22 -5.71
C TYR A 91 -11.69 0.39 -4.45
N MET A 92 -11.33 1.06 -3.35
CA MET A 92 -11.02 0.41 -2.07
C MET A 92 -12.25 -0.28 -1.46
N ALA A 93 -13.43 0.35 -1.54
CA ALA A 93 -14.68 -0.25 -1.09
C ALA A 93 -15.06 -1.48 -1.94
N ALA A 94 -14.90 -1.40 -3.26
CA ALA A 94 -15.15 -2.51 -4.17
C ALA A 94 -14.22 -3.69 -3.88
N LEU A 95 -12.92 -3.46 -3.71
CA LEU A 95 -11.97 -4.51 -3.32
C LEU A 95 -12.29 -5.09 -1.95
N ALA A 96 -12.68 -4.27 -0.97
CA ALA A 96 -13.11 -4.76 0.33
C ALA A 96 -14.30 -5.71 0.21
N LEU A 97 -15.31 -5.35 -0.60
CA LEU A 97 -16.47 -6.18 -0.85
C LEU A 97 -16.11 -7.48 -1.57
N ILE A 98 -15.34 -7.38 -2.67
CA ILE A 98 -14.89 -8.56 -3.43
C ILE A 98 -14.17 -9.53 -2.50
N LEU A 99 -13.17 -9.06 -1.75
CA LEU A 99 -12.41 -9.92 -0.87
C LEU A 99 -13.23 -10.47 0.30
N ALA A 100 -14.19 -9.70 0.84
CA ALA A 100 -15.10 -10.20 1.87
C ALA A 100 -15.98 -11.35 1.36
N LEU A 101 -16.30 -11.36 0.06
CA LEU A 101 -17.11 -12.41 -0.58
C LEU A 101 -16.27 -13.60 -1.07
N THR A 102 -15.00 -13.39 -1.45
CA THR A 102 -14.17 -14.43 -2.08
C THR A 102 -13.16 -15.09 -1.15
N LEU A 103 -12.74 -14.41 -0.06
CA LEU A 103 -11.72 -14.98 0.82
C LEU A 103 -12.31 -16.11 1.66
N PRO A 104 -11.58 -17.22 1.81
CA PRO A 104 -11.95 -18.25 2.77
C PRO A 104 -11.89 -17.66 4.20
N PRO A 105 -12.67 -18.21 5.14
CA PRO A 105 -12.58 -17.82 6.55
C PRO A 105 -11.14 -17.98 7.07
N ASP A 106 -10.70 -17.02 7.89
CA ASP A 106 -9.37 -17.10 8.48
C ASP A 106 -9.20 -18.42 9.25
N PRO A 107 -8.13 -19.17 9.00
CA PRO A 107 -7.87 -20.38 9.76
C PRO A 107 -7.71 -19.98 11.23
N ARG A 108 -8.33 -20.76 12.13
CA ARG A 108 -8.24 -20.54 13.57
C ARG A 108 -6.81 -20.74 14.04
N HIS A 109 -6.01 -19.68 13.99
CA HIS A 109 -4.69 -19.67 14.59
C HIS A 109 -4.82 -19.23 16.04
N SER A 110 -4.19 -19.97 16.96
CA SER A 110 -3.93 -19.42 18.29
C SER A 110 -3.14 -18.13 18.12
N SER A 111 -3.60 -17.03 18.70
CA SER A 111 -2.82 -15.80 18.74
C SER A 111 -1.41 -16.13 19.22
N ALA A 112 -0.41 -15.90 18.38
CA ALA A 112 0.97 -16.07 18.80
C ALA A 112 1.18 -15.22 20.05
N PRO A 113 1.81 -15.75 21.12
CA PRO A 113 2.02 -14.98 22.31
C PRO A 113 2.78 -13.71 21.93
N LEU A 114 2.21 -12.56 22.28
CA LEU A 114 2.87 -11.27 22.21
C LEU A 114 3.99 -11.28 23.25
N GLY A 115 5.07 -12.01 22.96
CA GLY A 115 6.28 -12.02 23.75
C GLY A 115 6.94 -10.64 23.72
N ASN A 116 8.20 -10.56 24.14
CA ASN A 116 8.93 -9.30 24.11
C ASN A 116 9.24 -8.86 22.66
N LEU A 117 8.29 -8.15 22.02
CA LEU A 117 8.41 -7.65 20.66
C LEU A 117 9.63 -6.74 20.48
N LEU A 118 9.98 -5.95 21.50
CA LEU A 118 11.15 -5.09 21.47
C LEU A 118 12.44 -5.92 21.37
N ALA A 119 12.54 -7.00 22.15
CA ALA A 119 13.67 -7.91 22.07
C ALA A 119 13.76 -8.59 20.68
N GLN A 120 12.63 -8.98 20.10
CA GLN A 120 12.61 -9.56 18.76
C GLN A 120 13.09 -8.57 17.69
N HIS A 121 12.63 -7.31 17.74
CA HIS A 121 13.11 -6.26 16.85
C HIS A 121 14.61 -6.03 17.04
N ALA A 122 15.09 -5.94 18.29
CA ALA A 122 16.51 -5.78 18.58
C ALA A 122 17.37 -6.89 17.97
N VAL A 123 16.94 -8.15 18.08
CA VAL A 123 17.63 -9.31 17.48
C VAL A 123 17.66 -9.22 15.95
N ILE A 124 16.54 -8.83 15.31
CA ILE A 124 16.46 -8.69 13.85
C ILE A 124 17.41 -7.60 13.35
N TYR A 125 17.38 -6.41 13.98
CA TYR A 125 18.22 -5.28 13.58
C TYR A 125 19.70 -5.50 13.90
N ALA A 126 20.02 -6.27 14.94
CA ALA A 126 21.41 -6.62 15.28
C ALA A 126 22.05 -7.62 14.31
N SER A 127 21.26 -8.33 13.49
CA SER A 127 21.76 -9.32 12.54
C SER A 127 22.11 -8.70 11.19
N PRO A 128 23.40 -8.61 10.80
CA PRO A 128 23.80 -8.00 9.53
C PRO A 128 23.25 -8.75 8.31
N ARG A 129 23.03 -10.07 8.43
CA ARG A 129 22.49 -10.92 7.35
C ARG A 129 21.03 -10.60 7.04
N LEU A 130 20.24 -10.21 8.05
CA LEU A 130 18.85 -9.80 7.88
C LEU A 130 18.76 -8.31 7.53
N ALA A 131 19.58 -7.48 8.18
CA ALA A 131 19.59 -6.03 7.97
C ALA A 131 20.09 -5.65 6.57
N ALA A 132 21.09 -6.33 6.00
CA ALA A 132 21.64 -5.99 4.69
C ALA A 132 20.60 -6.00 3.54
N PRO A 133 19.82 -7.08 3.30
CA PRO A 133 18.80 -7.07 2.25
C PRO A 133 17.66 -6.09 2.56
N ALA A 134 17.28 -5.93 3.83
CA ALA A 134 16.28 -4.94 4.24
C ALA A 134 16.73 -3.49 3.96
N MET A 135 18.02 -3.20 4.18
CA MET A 135 18.62 -1.90 3.85
C MET A 135 18.62 -1.64 2.35
N GLY A 136 18.88 -2.67 1.53
CA GLY A 136 18.74 -2.57 0.08
C GLY A 136 17.34 -2.14 -0.35
N PHE A 137 16.30 -2.74 0.23
CA PHE A 137 14.91 -2.34 0.00
C PHE A 137 14.61 -0.92 0.52
N CYS A 138 15.15 -0.54 1.67
CA CYS A 138 15.02 0.81 2.23
C CYS A 138 15.60 1.86 1.28
N CYS A 139 16.85 1.67 0.83
CA CYS A 139 17.51 2.56 -0.13
C CYS A 139 16.75 2.64 -1.45
N TYR A 140 16.29 1.49 -1.97
CA TYR A 140 15.45 1.45 -3.17
C TYR A 140 14.17 2.28 -3.00
N THR A 141 13.44 2.08 -1.91
CA THR A 141 12.18 2.79 -1.64
C THR A 141 12.41 4.29 -1.46
N PHE A 142 13.49 4.67 -0.77
CA PHE A 142 13.86 6.07 -0.58
C PHE A 142 14.14 6.76 -1.92
N LEU A 143 14.98 6.15 -2.77
CA LEU A 143 15.27 6.66 -4.10
C LEU A 143 14.01 6.74 -4.96
N TYR A 144 13.17 5.72 -4.88
CA TYR A 144 11.92 5.66 -5.63
C TYR A 144 10.96 6.80 -5.25
N VAL A 145 10.73 7.03 -3.96
CA VAL A 145 9.89 8.14 -3.46
C VAL A 145 10.52 9.50 -3.82
N ALA A 146 11.84 9.63 -3.72
CA ALA A 146 12.54 10.86 -4.10
C ALA A 146 12.33 11.20 -5.59
N VAL A 147 12.46 10.21 -6.47
CA VAL A 147 12.21 10.38 -7.90
C VAL A 147 10.75 10.79 -8.14
N LEU A 148 9.78 10.09 -7.55
CA LEU A 148 8.37 10.39 -7.77
C LEU A 148 7.92 11.74 -7.22
N THR A 149 8.57 12.25 -6.18
CA THR A 149 8.20 13.53 -5.54
C THR A 149 8.90 14.73 -6.18
N LEU A 150 10.14 14.57 -6.63
CA LEU A 150 10.98 15.68 -7.11
C LEU A 150 11.03 15.79 -8.64
N LEU A 151 10.73 14.72 -9.38
CA LEU A 151 10.79 14.73 -10.84
C LEU A 151 9.61 15.43 -11.54
N PRO A 152 8.34 15.36 -11.06
CA PRO A 152 7.21 15.96 -11.78
C PRO A 152 7.37 17.45 -12.12
N PRO A 153 7.87 18.34 -11.23
CA PRO A 153 8.12 19.74 -11.56
C PRO A 153 9.09 19.95 -12.74
N GLU A 154 10.04 19.05 -12.94
CA GLU A 154 11.07 19.13 -14.00
C GLU A 154 10.58 18.58 -15.35
N THR A 155 9.43 17.92 -15.40
CA THR A 155 8.83 17.44 -16.65
C THR A 155 8.12 18.58 -17.40
N PRO A 156 8.13 18.59 -18.75
CA PRO A 156 7.42 19.59 -19.54
C PRO A 156 5.94 19.66 -19.15
N ALA A 157 5.35 20.86 -19.14
CA ALA A 157 3.97 21.08 -18.67
C ALA A 157 2.91 20.20 -19.38
N SER A 158 3.18 19.74 -20.60
CA SER A 158 2.33 18.82 -21.36
C SER A 158 2.32 17.38 -20.84
N HIS A 159 3.26 17.00 -19.97
CA HIS A 159 3.44 15.64 -19.44
C HIS A 159 3.44 15.57 -17.90
N ARG A 160 3.09 16.67 -17.23
CA ARG A 160 2.91 16.69 -15.77
C ARG A 160 1.59 16.00 -15.43
N ALA A 161 1.65 15.03 -14.51
CA ALA A 161 0.47 14.39 -13.93
C ALA A 161 -0.21 15.28 -12.89
#